data_AF-A0AA37T4C9-F1
#
_entry.id   AF-A0AA37T4C9-F1
#
_cell.length_a   1.000
_cell.length_b   1.000
_cell.length_c   1.000
_cell.angle_alpha   90.00
_cell.angle_beta   90.00
_cell.angle_gamma   90.00
#
_symmetry.space_group_name_H-M   'P 1'
#
loop_
_entity.id
_entity.type
_entity.pdbx_description
1 polymer ?
#
loop_
_entity_poly.entity_id
_entity_poly.type
_entity_poly.pdbx_seq_one_letter_code
_entity_poly.pdbx_strand_id
1 'polypeptide(L)'
;MFNKGSRKALFAHYFFGFFASPLVIAQVTDNVFSQTVTNECSFIEVSEDSDGDGLSNMDELLLGTDPCLWDTDGDAVNDFDDLFPLSLQYSIDNDNDGLPYEWEYNFGLDDNNDQDALRDDDGDQVNNLEEFALGTNPQVFDTDRDGTSDADDLWPTDATRDRDSDNDGLPDRWERTYLYDPHAAWDADEDRDQDGLTTLEEYQLGTSPDRLDSDQDGTPDGEDAFPLNPTYRHDFDQDGLPEAYEVTFHFLEDIHPEDANDDFDGDGLTNLAEFLAGTDPENPDSDQDGVFDGEDIAPTNPEYTIDSDNDGLPDHWENQNGLEPWRNDAIEDRDGDGVSNAEEYALGTNPNHPDSDEDGVLDGEDFAPLNPQYTVDEDGDGLPREWEERYYLNDHFRDDAYQDDDGDQLTNVREFTLGTNPQAFDTDNDGVNDSEDSWPTDATRDRDSDNDGLPDRWERTYLYDPHAAWDADEDRDQDGLTILLRNTNWAPAQIVWTPIKMVRPTVKMLSH
;
A
#
# COMPACT_ATOMS: atom_id res chain seq x y z
N MET A 1 19.56 64.21 -1.72
CA MET A 1 20.61 64.73 -0.79
C MET A 1 20.30 64.19 0.60
N PHE A 2 21.30 63.53 1.22
CA PHE A 2 21.43 63.08 2.62
C PHE A 2 20.65 63.94 3.65
N ASN A 3 20.18 63.44 4.81
CA ASN A 3 20.88 62.59 5.77
C ASN A 3 19.96 62.07 6.91
N LYS A 4 20.44 61.02 7.58
CA LYS A 4 19.95 60.26 8.75
C LYS A 4 19.85 61.05 10.08
N GLY A 5 19.11 60.47 11.05
CA GLY A 5 19.39 60.55 12.50
C GLY A 5 18.11 60.61 13.37
N SER A 6 17.54 59.50 13.85
CA SER A 6 17.89 58.72 15.07
C SER A 6 17.65 59.45 16.41
N ARG A 7 16.70 58.98 17.24
CA ARG A 7 16.93 58.39 18.59
C ARG A 7 15.65 58.24 19.44
N LYS A 8 15.70 57.19 20.26
CA LYS A 8 14.71 56.55 21.14
C LYS A 8 14.22 57.38 22.34
N ALA A 9 13.10 56.86 22.88
CA ALA A 9 12.71 56.70 24.30
C ALA A 9 11.78 57.74 24.92
N LEU A 10 10.64 57.27 25.46
CA LEU A 10 10.36 57.33 26.90
C LEU A 10 9.15 56.47 27.33
N PHE A 11 9.29 55.96 28.54
CA PHE A 11 8.46 55.02 29.31
C PHE A 11 7.25 55.70 29.99
N ALA A 12 6.31 54.84 30.41
CA ALA A 12 5.59 54.84 31.70
C ALA A 12 4.18 55.45 31.87
N HIS A 13 3.27 54.53 32.27
CA HIS A 13 2.33 54.55 33.42
C HIS A 13 0.94 55.21 33.27
N TYR A 14 -0.12 54.43 33.60
CA TYR A 14 -1.03 54.54 34.77
C TYR A 14 -2.21 53.54 34.60
N PHE A 15 -2.35 52.45 35.36
CA PHE A 15 -2.95 52.26 36.71
C PHE A 15 -4.48 52.44 36.86
N PHE A 16 -5.16 51.30 37.06
CA PHE A 16 -6.27 50.96 38.00
C PHE A 16 -7.69 51.58 37.91
N GLY A 17 -8.70 50.71 38.07
CA GLY A 17 -9.92 51.06 38.82
C GLY A 17 -11.19 50.24 38.56
N PHE A 18 -11.49 49.30 39.46
CA PHE A 18 -12.74 48.53 39.66
C PHE A 18 -14.06 49.34 39.62
N PHE A 19 -15.20 48.71 39.25
CA PHE A 19 -16.40 48.49 40.10
C PHE A 19 -17.52 47.72 39.35
N ALA A 20 -18.33 46.98 40.12
CA ALA A 20 -19.31 45.97 39.68
C ALA A 20 -20.79 46.45 39.61
N SER A 21 -21.55 45.83 38.69
CA SER A 21 -23.00 45.47 38.69
C SER A 21 -24.09 46.57 38.64
N PRO A 22 -25.38 46.29 38.27
CA PRO A 22 -26.02 45.06 37.74
C PRO A 22 -26.98 45.22 36.52
N LEU A 23 -27.28 44.07 35.91
CA LEU A 23 -28.49 43.58 35.22
C LEU A 23 -29.76 44.47 35.14
N VAL A 24 -30.31 44.63 33.94
CA VAL A 24 -31.73 44.96 33.67
C VAL A 24 -32.25 44.07 32.52
N ILE A 25 -33.35 43.37 32.79
CA ILE A 25 -34.16 42.58 31.84
C ILE A 25 -35.18 43.50 31.17
N ALA A 26 -35.35 43.40 29.85
CA ALA A 26 -36.57 43.82 29.15
C ALA A 26 -36.84 42.90 27.94
N GLN A 27 -38.05 42.36 27.90
CA GLN A 27 -38.60 41.50 26.83
C GLN A 27 -39.27 42.31 25.71
N VAL A 28 -39.08 41.81 24.47
CA VAL A 28 -39.99 41.69 23.31
C VAL A 28 -40.69 42.95 22.75
N THR A 29 -40.41 43.26 21.47
CA THR A 29 -41.43 43.48 20.41
C THR A 29 -40.84 43.30 19.00
N ASP A 30 -41.39 42.33 18.27
CA ASP A 30 -41.64 42.17 16.83
C ASP A 30 -40.95 43.04 15.76
N ASN A 31 -40.23 42.32 14.88
CA ASN A 31 -40.31 42.30 13.41
C ASN A 31 -40.21 43.62 12.62
N VAL A 32 -39.04 43.84 12.01
CA VAL A 32 -38.89 44.55 10.73
C VAL A 32 -37.87 43.78 9.87
N PHE A 33 -38.37 43.25 8.76
CA PHE A 33 -37.63 42.71 7.62
C PHE A 33 -36.48 43.66 7.20
N SER A 34 -35.26 43.15 7.21
CA SER A 34 -34.16 43.65 6.37
C SER A 34 -33.44 42.43 5.83
N GLN A 35 -33.56 42.23 4.52
CA GLN A 35 -32.85 41.20 3.76
C GLN A 35 -31.34 41.41 3.89
N THR A 36 -30.67 40.40 4.41
CA THR A 36 -29.32 40.00 4.02
C THR A 36 -29.40 38.50 3.81
N VAL A 37 -29.46 38.11 2.55
CA VAL A 37 -29.21 36.73 2.13
C VAL A 37 -27.71 36.56 2.27
N THR A 38 -27.30 35.85 3.31
CA THR A 38 -26.00 35.19 3.38
C THR A 38 -26.38 33.72 3.59
N ASN A 39 -26.41 32.97 2.50
CA ASN A 39 -26.38 31.51 2.55
C ASN A 39 -25.04 31.17 3.18
N GLU A 40 -25.03 30.92 4.48
CA GLU A 40 -23.96 30.20 5.14
C GLU A 40 -24.50 28.78 5.29
N CYS A 41 -23.89 27.84 4.57
CA CYS A 41 -24.07 26.40 4.71
C CYS A 41 -23.77 26.08 6.19
N SER A 42 -24.80 26.07 7.03
CA SER A 42 -24.64 26.02 8.48
C SER A 42 -25.79 25.23 9.07
N PHE A 43 -25.41 24.07 9.63
CA PHE A 43 -26.21 22.88 9.92
C PHE A 43 -26.46 21.99 8.69
N ILE A 44 -25.61 20.98 8.51
CA ILE A 44 -25.77 19.92 7.51
C ILE A 44 -26.78 18.91 8.07
N GLU A 45 -28.09 19.13 7.84
CA GLU A 45 -29.05 18.04 8.00
C GLU A 45 -28.79 17.04 6.88
N VAL A 46 -28.56 15.77 7.23
CA VAL A 46 -28.18 14.70 6.27
C VAL A 46 -29.19 14.42 5.16
N SER A 47 -30.43 14.90 5.30
CA SER A 47 -31.47 14.79 4.27
C SER A 47 -31.75 16.11 3.54
N GLU A 48 -31.05 17.18 3.91
CA GLU A 48 -31.05 18.44 3.16
C GLU A 48 -30.04 18.37 2.02
N ASP A 49 -30.23 19.25 1.06
CA ASP A 49 -29.46 19.44 -0.17
C ASP A 49 -29.05 20.91 -0.09
N SER A 50 -27.85 21.17 0.44
CA SER A 50 -27.49 22.50 0.97
C SER A 50 -27.07 23.48 -0.12
N ASP A 51 -26.48 22.96 -1.19
CA ASP A 51 -26.04 23.68 -2.37
C ASP A 51 -27.10 23.68 -3.49
N GLY A 52 -28.08 22.79 -3.41
CA GLY A 52 -29.25 22.72 -4.28
C GLY A 52 -29.00 21.96 -5.58
N ASP A 53 -28.02 21.07 -5.61
CA ASP A 53 -27.51 20.40 -6.80
C ASP A 53 -28.34 19.15 -7.17
N GLY A 54 -28.99 18.54 -6.17
CA GLY A 54 -29.87 17.38 -6.34
C GLY A 54 -29.44 16.16 -5.53
N LEU A 55 -28.21 16.13 -5.02
CA LEU A 55 -27.77 15.20 -4.00
C LEU A 55 -28.19 15.73 -2.63
N SER A 56 -28.49 14.82 -1.71
CA SER A 56 -28.54 15.24 -0.31
C SER A 56 -27.12 15.37 0.21
N ASN A 57 -26.91 16.17 1.24
CA ASN A 57 -25.63 16.29 1.92
C ASN A 57 -25.02 14.93 2.33
N MET A 58 -25.87 13.91 2.57
CA MET A 58 -25.41 12.54 2.81
C MET A 58 -24.94 11.84 1.53
N ASP A 59 -25.65 12.03 0.42
CA ASP A 59 -25.26 11.47 -0.87
C ASP A 59 -23.97 12.12 -1.39
N GLU A 60 -23.79 13.43 -1.18
CA GLU A 60 -22.54 14.17 -1.49
C GLU A 60 -21.37 13.61 -0.67
N LEU A 61 -21.54 13.45 0.64
CA LEU A 61 -20.53 12.81 1.50
C LEU A 61 -20.21 11.37 1.08
N LEU A 62 -21.18 10.59 0.59
CA LEU A 62 -20.95 9.23 0.08
C LEU A 62 -20.17 9.20 -1.24
N LEU A 63 -20.32 10.24 -2.06
CA LEU A 63 -19.62 10.41 -3.33
C LEU A 63 -18.28 11.14 -3.17
N GLY A 64 -17.97 11.63 -1.98
CA GLY A 64 -16.75 12.41 -1.66
C GLY A 64 -16.84 13.88 -2.08
N THR A 65 -18.03 14.35 -2.44
CA THR A 65 -18.29 15.69 -2.98
C THR A 65 -18.64 16.67 -1.85
N ASP A 66 -18.32 17.96 -2.00
CA ASP A 66 -18.51 19.00 -1.00
C ASP A 66 -19.98 19.41 -0.91
N PRO A 67 -20.67 19.16 0.23
CA PRO A 67 -22.11 19.43 0.37
C PRO A 67 -22.56 20.89 0.24
N CYS A 68 -21.59 21.80 0.15
CA CYS A 68 -21.80 23.23 0.04
C CYS A 68 -21.37 23.77 -1.33
N LEU A 69 -20.85 22.92 -2.21
CA LEU A 69 -20.46 23.25 -3.57
C LEU A 69 -21.29 22.46 -4.57
N TRP A 70 -22.10 23.20 -5.32
CA TRP A 70 -22.86 22.70 -6.46
C TRP A 70 -22.05 21.97 -7.54
N ASP A 71 -20.73 21.95 -7.43
CA ASP A 71 -19.75 21.48 -8.41
C ASP A 71 -18.41 21.39 -7.66
N THR A 72 -18.10 20.20 -7.17
CA THR A 72 -17.00 19.95 -6.24
C THR A 72 -15.63 20.09 -6.90
N ASP A 73 -15.46 19.48 -8.06
CA ASP A 73 -14.19 19.52 -8.76
C ASP A 73 -14.03 20.80 -9.61
N GLY A 74 -15.12 21.50 -9.92
CA GLY A 74 -15.13 22.79 -10.59
C GLY A 74 -15.16 22.72 -12.11
N ASP A 75 -15.62 21.61 -12.70
CA ASP A 75 -15.69 21.42 -14.16
C ASP A 75 -16.98 21.92 -14.83
N ALA A 76 -17.88 22.49 -14.04
CA ALA A 76 -19.17 23.07 -14.41
C ALA A 76 -20.32 22.07 -14.67
N VAL A 77 -20.17 20.80 -14.28
CA VAL A 77 -21.28 19.89 -14.00
C VAL A 77 -21.52 19.86 -12.50
N ASN A 78 -22.74 19.50 -12.08
CA ASN A 78 -23.01 19.39 -10.65
C ASN A 78 -22.85 17.97 -10.19
N ASP A 79 -22.52 17.80 -8.92
CA ASP A 79 -22.17 16.52 -8.34
C ASP A 79 -23.28 15.47 -8.51
N PHE A 80 -24.55 15.88 -8.50
CA PHE A 80 -25.68 15.01 -8.81
C PHE A 80 -25.72 14.49 -10.26
N ASP A 81 -25.47 15.37 -11.23
CA ASP A 81 -25.53 15.07 -12.66
C ASP A 81 -24.18 14.54 -13.20
N ASP A 82 -23.11 14.63 -12.41
CA ASP A 82 -21.76 14.23 -12.76
C ASP A 82 -21.50 12.76 -12.39
N LEU A 83 -20.96 12.00 -13.34
CA LEU A 83 -20.57 10.61 -13.11
C LEU A 83 -19.24 10.47 -12.37
N PHE A 84 -18.36 11.48 -12.45
CA PHE A 84 -17.08 11.52 -11.75
C PHE A 84 -16.88 12.88 -11.06
N PRO A 85 -17.71 13.20 -10.05
CA PRO A 85 -17.79 14.53 -9.43
C PRO A 85 -16.55 14.98 -8.63
N LEU A 86 -15.47 14.20 -8.68
CA LEU A 86 -14.15 14.49 -8.10
C LEU A 86 -13.07 14.64 -9.17
N SER A 87 -13.45 14.54 -10.44
CA SER A 87 -12.56 14.52 -11.59
C SER A 87 -12.88 15.68 -12.51
N LEU A 88 -12.10 16.76 -12.35
CA LEU A 88 -12.03 17.92 -13.26
C LEU A 88 -11.94 17.58 -14.77
N GLN A 89 -11.64 16.33 -15.11
CA GLN A 89 -11.48 15.81 -16.46
C GLN A 89 -12.73 15.09 -17.00
N TYR A 90 -13.58 14.51 -16.17
CA TYR A 90 -14.63 13.57 -16.58
C TYR A 90 -15.97 13.95 -15.96
N SER A 91 -16.89 14.51 -16.74
CA SER A 91 -18.01 15.25 -16.13
C SER A 91 -19.41 14.86 -16.63
N ILE A 92 -19.47 14.35 -17.85
CA ILE A 92 -20.73 14.09 -18.55
C ILE A 92 -20.61 12.73 -19.22
N ASP A 93 -21.61 11.89 -19.09
CA ASP A 93 -21.84 10.71 -19.92
C ASP A 93 -23.20 10.90 -20.60
N ASN A 94 -23.20 11.22 -21.90
CA ASN A 94 -24.41 11.65 -22.59
C ASN A 94 -25.37 10.51 -22.93
N ASP A 95 -24.89 9.27 -23.02
CA ASP A 95 -25.70 8.10 -23.38
C ASP A 95 -25.86 7.07 -22.26
N ASN A 96 -25.25 7.33 -21.10
CA ASN A 96 -25.37 6.60 -19.84
C ASN A 96 -24.83 5.17 -19.93
N ASP A 97 -23.73 4.98 -20.65
CA ASP A 97 -23.09 3.69 -20.81
C ASP A 97 -21.88 3.47 -19.89
N GLY A 98 -21.54 4.48 -19.09
CA GLY A 98 -20.46 4.48 -18.11
C GLY A 98 -19.17 5.11 -18.63
N LEU A 99 -19.11 5.54 -19.90
CA LEU A 99 -17.97 6.27 -20.45
C LEU A 99 -18.20 7.79 -20.38
N PRO A 100 -17.25 8.57 -19.83
CA PRO A 100 -17.35 10.02 -19.87
C PRO A 100 -17.07 10.58 -21.27
N TYR A 101 -17.86 11.58 -21.68
CA TYR A 101 -17.77 12.37 -22.91
C TYR A 101 -16.34 12.75 -23.27
N GLU A 102 -15.53 13.23 -22.32
CA GLU A 102 -14.15 13.63 -22.60
C GLU A 102 -13.27 12.42 -22.98
N TRP A 103 -13.51 11.27 -22.36
CA TRP A 103 -12.83 10.02 -22.70
C TRP A 103 -13.27 9.53 -24.08
N GLU A 104 -14.56 9.46 -24.33
CA GLU A 104 -15.12 9.11 -25.64
C GLU A 104 -14.65 10.06 -26.75
N TYR A 105 -14.60 11.36 -26.46
CA TYR A 105 -14.08 12.37 -27.39
C TYR A 105 -12.60 12.15 -27.71
N ASN A 106 -11.79 11.82 -26.70
CA ASN A 106 -10.36 11.56 -26.86
C ASN A 106 -10.09 10.31 -27.69
N PHE A 107 -10.90 9.26 -27.51
CA PHE A 107 -10.79 8.00 -28.24
C PHE A 107 -11.74 7.89 -29.44
N GLY A 108 -12.47 8.95 -29.79
CA GLY A 108 -13.34 8.99 -30.96
C GLY A 108 -14.52 7.99 -30.93
N LEU A 109 -15.00 7.65 -29.74
CA LEU A 109 -16.23 6.92 -29.49
C LEU A 109 -17.46 7.84 -29.70
N ASP A 110 -18.63 7.25 -29.85
CA ASP A 110 -19.89 7.93 -30.14
C ASP A 110 -20.73 8.07 -28.87
N ASP A 111 -20.49 9.17 -28.17
CA ASP A 111 -21.18 9.71 -26.98
C ASP A 111 -22.71 9.90 -27.11
N ASN A 112 -23.33 9.37 -28.16
CA ASN A 112 -24.79 9.29 -28.32
C ASN A 112 -25.26 7.85 -28.60
N ASN A 113 -24.41 6.86 -28.37
CA ASN A 113 -24.61 5.46 -28.67
C ASN A 113 -24.07 4.57 -27.54
N ASP A 114 -24.91 4.37 -26.53
CA ASP A 114 -24.68 3.52 -25.34
C ASP A 114 -24.19 2.06 -25.55
N GLN A 115 -24.12 1.61 -26.80
CA GLN A 115 -23.65 0.29 -27.16
C GLN A 115 -22.16 0.26 -27.48
N ASP A 116 -21.49 1.40 -27.63
CA ASP A 116 -20.05 1.39 -27.89
C ASP A 116 -19.20 1.31 -26.63
N ALA A 117 -19.67 1.63 -25.42
CA ALA A 117 -19.05 1.10 -24.19
C ALA A 117 -18.80 -0.41 -24.24
N LEU A 118 -19.76 -1.17 -24.78
CA LEU A 118 -19.68 -2.63 -24.89
C LEU A 118 -18.97 -3.11 -26.17
N ARG A 119 -18.47 -2.19 -27.00
CA ARG A 119 -17.70 -2.53 -28.18
C ARG A 119 -16.25 -2.74 -27.77
N ASP A 120 -15.66 -3.76 -28.36
CA ASP A 120 -14.24 -4.05 -28.32
C ASP A 120 -13.67 -3.51 -29.65
N ASP A 121 -13.09 -2.32 -29.59
CA ASP A 121 -12.75 -1.49 -30.75
C ASP A 121 -11.44 -1.91 -31.43
N ASP A 122 -10.49 -2.39 -30.65
CA ASP A 122 -9.18 -2.84 -31.08
C ASP A 122 -9.07 -4.38 -31.18
N GLY A 123 -10.05 -5.09 -30.63
CA GLY A 123 -10.23 -6.54 -30.78
C GLY A 123 -9.47 -7.36 -29.75
N ASP A 124 -9.15 -6.79 -28.60
CA ASP A 124 -8.30 -7.39 -27.57
C ASP A 124 -9.08 -8.19 -26.52
N GLN A 125 -10.42 -8.11 -26.55
CA GLN A 125 -11.40 -8.72 -25.64
C GLN A 125 -11.69 -7.93 -24.35
N VAL A 126 -11.12 -6.76 -24.19
CA VAL A 126 -11.58 -5.71 -23.28
C VAL A 126 -12.53 -4.81 -24.06
N ASN A 127 -13.69 -4.50 -23.49
CA ASN A 127 -14.57 -3.51 -24.12
C ASN A 127 -14.18 -2.09 -23.67
N ASN A 128 -14.60 -1.08 -24.43
CA ASN A 128 -14.23 0.31 -24.18
C ASN A 128 -14.51 0.77 -22.73
N LEU A 129 -15.60 0.30 -22.09
CA LEU A 129 -15.88 0.61 -20.68
C LEU A 129 -14.88 -0.04 -19.72
N GLU A 130 -14.51 -1.30 -19.96
CA GLU A 130 -13.50 -2.00 -19.17
C GLU A 130 -12.12 -1.36 -19.34
N GLU A 131 -11.80 -0.85 -20.53
CA GLU A 131 -10.54 -0.14 -20.76
C GLU A 131 -10.45 1.19 -20.04
N PHE A 132 -11.56 1.95 -19.99
CA PHE A 132 -11.64 3.14 -19.15
C PHE A 132 -11.30 2.82 -17.68
N ALA A 133 -11.79 1.68 -17.17
CA ALA A 133 -11.51 1.24 -15.80
C ALA A 133 -10.06 0.76 -15.60
N LEU A 134 -9.44 0.19 -16.63
CA LEU A 134 -8.04 -0.26 -16.60
C LEU A 134 -7.03 0.87 -16.88
N GLY A 135 -7.50 2.02 -17.37
CA GLY A 135 -6.64 3.11 -17.83
C GLY A 135 -5.95 2.81 -19.16
N THR A 136 -6.49 1.85 -19.92
CA THR A 136 -5.96 1.39 -21.21
C THR A 136 -6.61 2.14 -22.38
N ASN A 137 -6.13 1.92 -23.59
CA ASN A 137 -6.47 2.70 -24.77
C ASN A 137 -7.34 1.90 -25.73
N PRO A 138 -8.62 2.25 -25.91
CA PRO A 138 -9.60 1.50 -26.71
C PRO A 138 -9.39 1.46 -28.20
N GLN A 139 -8.29 2.02 -28.67
CA GLN A 139 -7.91 1.93 -30.07
C GLN A 139 -6.61 1.16 -30.26
N VAL A 140 -6.06 0.60 -29.19
CA VAL A 140 -4.73 0.03 -29.14
C VAL A 140 -4.78 -1.27 -28.35
N PHE A 141 -4.83 -2.36 -29.11
CA PHE A 141 -4.85 -3.76 -28.64
C PHE A 141 -3.85 -4.14 -27.53
N ASP A 142 -2.83 -3.31 -27.31
CA ASP A 142 -1.68 -3.49 -26.41
C ASP A 142 -1.19 -2.07 -26.07
N THR A 143 -1.73 -1.53 -24.98
CA THR A 143 -1.66 -0.11 -24.61
C THR A 143 -0.22 0.33 -24.39
N ASP A 144 0.55 -0.47 -23.65
CA ASP A 144 1.92 -0.15 -23.26
C ASP A 144 2.97 -0.65 -24.27
N ARG A 145 2.55 -1.50 -25.22
CA ARG A 145 3.31 -2.04 -26.35
C ARG A 145 4.37 -3.03 -25.96
N ASP A 146 4.13 -3.80 -24.91
CA ASP A 146 5.05 -4.83 -24.49
C ASP A 146 4.91 -6.12 -25.32
N GLY A 147 3.74 -6.37 -25.90
CA GLY A 147 3.43 -7.51 -26.75
C GLY A 147 2.28 -8.39 -26.26
N THR A 148 1.74 -8.13 -25.07
CA THR A 148 0.54 -8.78 -24.52
C THR A 148 -0.67 -7.85 -24.69
N SER A 149 -1.86 -8.39 -24.94
CA SER A 149 -3.07 -7.55 -25.04
C SER A 149 -3.55 -7.10 -23.68
N ASP A 150 -4.27 -5.97 -23.62
CA ASP A 150 -4.74 -5.42 -22.34
C ASP A 150 -5.66 -6.41 -21.59
N ALA A 151 -6.36 -7.30 -22.31
CA ALA A 151 -7.15 -8.38 -21.72
C ALA A 151 -6.35 -9.48 -21.01
N ASP A 152 -5.14 -9.75 -21.49
CA ASP A 152 -4.30 -10.86 -21.04
C ASP A 152 -3.12 -10.39 -20.15
N ASP A 153 -2.93 -9.06 -20.06
CA ASP A 153 -1.86 -8.39 -19.32
C ASP A 153 -2.31 -8.03 -17.89
N LEU A 154 -1.53 -8.40 -16.86
CA LEU A 154 -1.82 -8.09 -15.46
C LEU A 154 -1.43 -6.64 -15.10
N TRP A 155 -0.57 -6.02 -15.91
CA TRP A 155 -0.12 -4.64 -15.82
C TRP A 155 -0.20 -3.91 -17.18
N PRO A 156 -1.40 -3.74 -17.78
CA PRO A 156 -1.60 -3.31 -19.17
C PRO A 156 -1.19 -1.85 -19.49
N THR A 157 -0.52 -1.18 -18.55
CA THR A 157 0.00 0.19 -18.69
C THR A 157 1.49 0.29 -18.36
N ASP A 158 2.15 -0.82 -18.00
CA ASP A 158 3.56 -0.90 -17.62
C ASP A 158 4.30 -1.92 -18.50
N ALA A 159 4.86 -1.40 -19.61
CA ALA A 159 5.49 -2.21 -20.65
C ALA A 159 6.74 -3.00 -20.22
N THR A 160 7.09 -2.92 -18.94
CA THR A 160 8.20 -3.63 -18.35
C THR A 160 7.74 -4.97 -17.74
N ARG A 161 6.45 -5.23 -17.60
CA ARG A 161 5.87 -6.43 -16.99
C ARG A 161 4.87 -7.04 -17.99
N ASP A 162 5.08 -8.32 -18.35
CA ASP A 162 4.11 -9.24 -18.99
C ASP A 162 4.23 -9.66 -20.46
N ARG A 163 5.18 -9.14 -21.22
CA ARG A 163 5.48 -9.70 -22.55
C ARG A 163 5.79 -11.21 -22.47
N ASP A 164 4.96 -12.06 -23.07
CA ASP A 164 5.20 -13.49 -23.35
C ASP A 164 5.29 -13.68 -24.86
N SER A 165 6.51 -13.66 -25.39
CA SER A 165 6.79 -13.56 -26.82
C SER A 165 6.56 -14.86 -27.59
N ASP A 166 6.35 -15.99 -26.92
CA ASP A 166 6.09 -17.27 -27.57
C ASP A 166 4.80 -17.99 -27.12
N ASN A 167 4.08 -17.37 -26.18
CA ASN A 167 2.76 -17.74 -25.69
C ASN A 167 2.73 -19.11 -25.00
N ASP A 168 3.74 -19.42 -24.20
CA ASP A 168 3.80 -20.66 -23.42
C ASP A 168 3.37 -20.51 -21.95
N GLY A 169 3.05 -19.27 -21.53
CA GLY A 169 2.62 -18.94 -20.18
C GLY A 169 3.75 -18.48 -19.27
N LEU A 170 4.99 -18.39 -19.74
CA LEU A 170 6.10 -17.77 -19.04
C LEU A 170 6.35 -16.34 -19.57
N PRO A 171 6.51 -15.33 -18.69
CA PRO A 171 6.87 -13.99 -19.15
C PRO A 171 8.35 -13.86 -19.57
N ASP A 172 8.63 -13.13 -20.66
CA ASP A 172 9.97 -12.84 -21.23
C ASP A 172 10.98 -12.38 -20.17
N ARG A 173 10.52 -11.61 -19.18
CA ARG A 173 11.38 -11.12 -18.08
C ARG A 173 11.73 -12.25 -17.12
N TRP A 174 10.76 -13.08 -16.76
CA TRP A 174 10.98 -14.23 -15.89
C TRP A 174 11.94 -15.21 -16.57
N GLU A 175 11.70 -15.52 -17.84
CA GLU A 175 12.55 -16.40 -18.63
C GLU A 175 13.98 -15.89 -18.71
N ARG A 176 14.18 -14.59 -18.99
CA ARG A 176 15.52 -13.98 -18.98
C ARG A 176 16.22 -14.06 -17.62
N THR A 177 15.48 -14.07 -16.52
CA THR A 177 16.02 -14.18 -15.16
C THR A 177 16.57 -15.58 -14.90
N TYR A 178 15.84 -16.62 -15.33
CA TYR A 178 16.23 -18.03 -15.19
C TYR A 178 16.89 -18.63 -16.43
N LEU A 179 17.34 -17.76 -17.35
CA LEU A 179 18.08 -18.09 -18.57
C LEU A 179 17.33 -19.01 -19.56
N TYR A 180 16.00 -18.95 -19.54
CA TYR A 180 15.10 -19.49 -20.57
C TYR A 180 15.05 -18.55 -21.79
N ASP A 181 14.57 -19.05 -22.93
CA ASP A 181 14.57 -18.31 -24.21
C ASP A 181 13.14 -17.81 -24.50
N PRO A 182 12.88 -16.48 -24.43
CA PRO A 182 11.54 -15.91 -24.64
C PRO A 182 10.87 -16.15 -25.99
N HIS A 183 11.49 -16.93 -26.86
CA HIS A 183 10.98 -17.26 -28.18
C HIS A 183 10.88 -18.78 -28.41
N ALA A 184 10.97 -19.55 -27.34
CA ALA A 184 11.13 -20.99 -27.30
C ALA A 184 10.10 -21.74 -26.44
N ALA A 185 8.80 -21.50 -26.65
CA ALA A 185 7.60 -22.10 -26.03
C ALA A 185 7.58 -23.58 -25.56
N TRP A 186 8.55 -24.39 -25.97
CA TRP A 186 8.76 -25.74 -25.47
C TRP A 186 9.56 -25.77 -24.16
N ASP A 187 10.14 -24.66 -23.71
CA ASP A 187 10.92 -24.60 -22.48
C ASP A 187 10.06 -24.34 -21.23
N ALA A 188 8.83 -23.83 -21.35
CA ALA A 188 7.80 -23.99 -20.32
C ALA A 188 7.56 -25.45 -19.90
N ASP A 189 7.69 -26.40 -20.82
CA ASP A 189 7.54 -27.84 -20.56
C ASP A 189 8.84 -28.51 -20.08
N GLU A 190 9.95 -27.77 -19.94
CA GLU A 190 11.21 -28.33 -19.41
C GLU A 190 11.11 -28.58 -17.90
N ASP A 191 11.77 -29.65 -17.46
CA ASP A 191 11.96 -30.03 -16.06
C ASP A 191 13.49 -30.18 -15.89
N ARG A 192 14.14 -29.05 -15.62
CA ARG A 192 15.60 -28.91 -15.74
C ARG A 192 16.31 -29.54 -14.56
N ASP A 193 15.74 -29.43 -13.38
CA ASP A 193 16.25 -29.93 -12.11
C ASP A 193 15.73 -31.34 -11.75
N GLN A 194 14.73 -31.84 -12.47
CA GLN A 194 14.23 -33.22 -12.43
C GLN A 194 13.50 -33.58 -11.14
N ASP A 195 12.76 -32.62 -10.59
CA ASP A 195 11.94 -32.77 -9.40
C ASP A 195 10.53 -33.31 -9.73
N GLY A 196 10.10 -33.17 -10.98
CA GLY A 196 8.81 -33.62 -11.49
C GLY A 196 7.84 -32.49 -11.85
N LEU A 197 8.22 -31.23 -11.65
CA LEU A 197 7.48 -30.05 -12.11
C LEU A 197 8.07 -29.55 -13.44
N THR A 198 7.19 -29.04 -14.29
CA THR A 198 7.60 -28.26 -15.46
C THR A 198 7.95 -26.83 -15.05
N THR A 199 8.75 -26.15 -15.87
CA THR A 199 9.18 -24.76 -15.64
C THR A 199 7.98 -23.83 -15.46
N LEU A 200 6.89 -24.07 -16.20
CA LEU A 200 5.62 -23.36 -16.02
C LEU A 200 4.94 -23.68 -14.69
N GLU A 201 4.91 -24.95 -14.27
CA GLU A 201 4.36 -25.34 -12.96
C GLU A 201 5.17 -24.71 -11.82
N GLU A 202 6.50 -24.64 -11.96
CA GLU A 202 7.35 -23.98 -10.99
C GLU A 202 7.11 -22.47 -10.91
N TYR A 203 6.95 -21.80 -12.07
CA TYR A 203 6.53 -20.41 -12.10
C TYR A 203 5.20 -20.19 -11.36
N GLN A 204 4.24 -21.09 -11.54
CA GLN A 204 2.92 -21.02 -10.90
C GLN A 204 2.98 -21.27 -9.39
N LEU A 205 3.88 -22.16 -8.95
CA LEU A 205 4.07 -22.50 -7.53
C LEU A 205 5.05 -21.55 -6.82
N GLY A 206 5.79 -20.73 -7.56
CA GLY A 206 6.83 -19.85 -7.03
C GLY A 206 8.11 -20.60 -6.63
N THR A 207 8.25 -21.85 -7.06
CA THR A 207 9.43 -22.70 -6.84
C THR A 207 10.52 -22.38 -7.86
N SER A 208 11.70 -22.96 -7.67
CA SER A 208 12.89 -22.60 -8.41
C SER A 208 13.11 -23.55 -9.61
N PRO A 209 13.03 -23.06 -10.87
CA PRO A 209 13.16 -23.84 -12.12
C PRO A 209 14.52 -24.53 -12.35
N ASP A 210 15.44 -24.40 -11.40
CA ASP A 210 16.82 -24.84 -11.44
C ASP A 210 17.23 -25.61 -10.16
N ARG A 211 16.33 -25.77 -9.18
CA ARG A 211 16.66 -26.33 -7.88
C ARG A 211 15.55 -27.27 -7.41
N LEU A 212 15.92 -28.55 -7.38
CA LEU A 212 15.09 -29.69 -7.02
C LEU A 212 14.22 -29.51 -5.76
N ASP A 213 14.67 -28.70 -4.81
CA ASP A 213 14.12 -28.57 -3.47
C ASP A 213 14.26 -27.09 -3.04
N SER A 214 13.16 -26.35 -3.17
CA SER A 214 13.12 -24.90 -3.07
C SER A 214 13.17 -24.39 -1.64
N ASP A 215 12.72 -25.15 -0.67
CA ASP A 215 12.84 -24.77 0.73
C ASP A 215 13.96 -25.51 1.47
N GLN A 216 14.60 -26.48 0.82
CA GLN A 216 15.72 -27.28 1.32
C GLN A 216 15.35 -28.17 2.51
N ASP A 217 14.10 -28.61 2.58
CA ASP A 217 13.63 -29.50 3.65
C ASP A 217 13.94 -30.99 3.43
N GLY A 218 14.43 -31.30 2.23
CA GLY A 218 14.84 -32.62 1.78
C GLY A 218 13.79 -33.34 0.94
N THR A 219 12.68 -32.70 0.62
CA THR A 219 11.62 -33.18 -0.28
C THR A 219 11.65 -32.40 -1.59
N PRO A 220 11.75 -33.06 -2.76
CA PRO A 220 11.71 -32.35 -4.04
C PRO A 220 10.40 -31.60 -4.25
N ASP A 221 10.40 -30.44 -4.90
CA ASP A 221 9.22 -29.57 -5.02
C ASP A 221 8.03 -30.31 -5.66
N GLY A 222 8.26 -31.09 -6.72
CA GLY A 222 7.24 -31.93 -7.34
C GLY A 222 6.68 -33.10 -6.51
N GLU A 223 7.32 -33.44 -5.39
CA GLU A 223 6.81 -34.40 -4.40
C GLU A 223 6.31 -33.73 -3.11
N ASP A 224 6.59 -32.44 -2.92
CA ASP A 224 6.26 -31.68 -1.72
C ASP A 224 4.87 -31.04 -1.80
N ALA A 225 4.09 -31.17 -0.73
CA ALA A 225 2.82 -30.48 -0.61
C ALA A 225 3.00 -28.99 -0.28
N PHE A 226 4.17 -28.60 0.26
CA PHE A 226 4.49 -27.26 0.72
C PHE A 226 5.91 -26.82 0.29
N PRO A 227 6.21 -26.78 -1.03
CA PRO A 227 7.57 -26.66 -1.58
C PRO A 227 8.32 -25.34 -1.28
N LEU A 228 7.69 -24.41 -0.58
CA LEU A 228 8.28 -23.13 -0.16
C LEU A 228 8.38 -22.98 1.36
N ASN A 229 7.96 -24.00 2.12
CA ASN A 229 7.94 -23.96 3.57
C ASN A 229 8.72 -25.13 4.18
N PRO A 230 9.93 -24.88 4.69
CA PRO A 230 10.84 -25.95 5.10
C PRO A 230 10.41 -26.70 6.37
N THR A 231 9.26 -26.34 6.93
CA THR A 231 8.66 -27.02 8.07
C THR A 231 7.76 -28.19 7.63
N TYR A 232 7.22 -28.16 6.40
CA TYR A 232 6.00 -28.89 6.03
C TYR A 232 6.14 -29.90 4.87
N ARG A 233 7.26 -30.58 4.66
CA ARG A 233 7.47 -31.75 3.78
C ARG A 233 6.33 -32.71 3.38
N HIS A 234 5.44 -33.10 4.30
CA HIS A 234 4.58 -34.28 4.11
C HIS A 234 3.16 -34.07 4.65
N ASP A 235 2.20 -34.47 3.83
CA ASP A 235 0.79 -34.67 4.18
C ASP A 235 0.50 -36.19 4.02
N PHE A 236 0.31 -36.90 5.14
CA PHE A 236 0.30 -38.37 5.15
C PHE A 236 -1.01 -38.96 4.60
N ASP A 237 -2.14 -38.34 4.90
CA ASP A 237 -3.47 -38.82 4.53
C ASP A 237 -4.17 -37.97 3.46
N GLN A 238 -3.49 -36.93 2.97
CA GLN A 238 -3.80 -36.13 1.79
C GLN A 238 -5.05 -35.26 1.97
N ASP A 239 -5.21 -34.68 3.16
CA ASP A 239 -6.31 -33.79 3.48
C ASP A 239 -5.93 -32.31 3.47
N GLY A 240 -4.65 -31.99 3.24
CA GLY A 240 -4.11 -30.65 3.20
C GLY A 240 -3.47 -30.18 4.50
N LEU A 241 -3.54 -30.95 5.59
CA LEU A 241 -2.80 -30.68 6.83
C LEU A 241 -1.44 -31.41 6.81
N PRO A 242 -0.33 -30.72 7.10
CA PRO A 242 0.97 -31.38 7.15
C PRO A 242 1.13 -32.19 8.45
N GLU A 243 1.80 -33.35 8.37
CA GLU A 243 2.08 -34.25 9.51
C GLU A 243 2.70 -33.47 10.69
N ALA A 244 3.58 -32.51 10.39
CA ALA A 244 4.24 -31.68 11.39
C ALA A 244 3.29 -30.73 12.13
N TYR A 245 2.22 -30.28 11.50
CA TYR A 245 1.16 -29.49 12.14
C TYR A 245 0.23 -30.39 12.94
N GLU A 246 -0.22 -31.51 12.37
CA GLU A 246 -1.12 -32.44 13.05
C GLU A 246 -0.53 -32.97 14.37
N VAL A 247 0.77 -33.29 14.42
CA VAL A 247 1.41 -33.76 15.68
C VAL A 247 1.44 -32.71 16.79
N THR A 248 1.17 -31.44 16.50
CA THR A 248 1.07 -30.39 17.51
C THR A 248 -0.27 -30.42 18.24
N PHE A 249 -1.35 -30.81 17.55
CA PHE A 249 -2.72 -30.84 18.08
C PHE A 249 -3.19 -32.27 18.31
N HIS A 250 -3.68 -32.56 19.52
CA HIS A 250 -3.94 -33.95 19.90
C HIS A 250 -5.16 -34.58 19.24
N PHE A 251 -5.99 -33.76 18.59
CA PHE A 251 -7.23 -34.15 17.93
C PHE A 251 -7.10 -34.25 16.41
N LEU A 252 -5.97 -33.81 15.84
CA LEU A 252 -5.58 -34.06 14.47
C LEU A 252 -4.79 -35.38 14.43
N GLU A 253 -5.21 -36.31 13.59
CA GLU A 253 -4.64 -37.63 13.48
C GLU A 253 -4.16 -37.88 12.04
N ASP A 254 -2.85 -38.10 11.88
CA ASP A 254 -2.10 -38.36 10.63
C ASP A 254 -2.64 -39.45 9.67
N ILE A 255 -3.72 -40.14 10.01
CA ILE A 255 -4.35 -41.21 9.22
C ILE A 255 -5.85 -41.00 9.01
N HIS A 256 -6.39 -39.87 9.46
CA HIS A 256 -7.81 -39.54 9.53
C HIS A 256 -8.15 -38.25 8.76
N PRO A 257 -8.25 -38.31 7.42
CA PRO A 257 -8.34 -37.12 6.55
C PRO A 257 -9.66 -36.35 6.66
N GLU A 258 -10.55 -36.82 7.54
CA GLU A 258 -11.83 -36.18 7.81
C GLU A 258 -11.72 -35.07 8.86
N ASP A 259 -10.70 -35.10 9.72
CA ASP A 259 -10.54 -34.11 10.79
C ASP A 259 -10.10 -32.75 10.28
N ALA A 260 -9.40 -32.63 9.14
CA ALA A 260 -9.16 -31.35 8.45
C ALA A 260 -10.45 -30.55 8.16
N ASN A 261 -11.58 -31.24 7.98
CA ASN A 261 -12.88 -30.64 7.68
C ASN A 261 -13.76 -30.43 8.92
N ASP A 262 -13.32 -30.87 10.09
CA ASP A 262 -14.00 -30.59 11.34
C ASP A 262 -13.66 -29.17 11.82
N ASP A 263 -14.60 -28.56 12.56
CA ASP A 263 -14.50 -27.25 13.19
C ASP A 263 -14.43 -27.52 14.70
N PHE A 264 -13.20 -27.55 15.25
CA PHE A 264 -12.96 -28.12 16.57
C PHE A 264 -13.44 -27.21 17.70
N ASP A 265 -13.22 -25.91 17.58
CA ASP A 265 -13.58 -24.92 18.59
C ASP A 265 -14.94 -24.25 18.36
N GLY A 266 -15.54 -24.42 17.17
CA GLY A 266 -16.89 -24.04 16.83
C GLY A 266 -17.04 -22.59 16.39
N ASP A 267 -15.98 -21.99 15.85
CA ASP A 267 -15.89 -20.58 15.47
C ASP A 267 -16.37 -20.32 14.03
N GLY A 268 -16.42 -21.38 13.20
CA GLY A 268 -16.86 -21.34 11.81
C GLY A 268 -15.78 -21.66 10.77
N LEU A 269 -14.50 -21.76 11.17
CA LEU A 269 -13.42 -22.29 10.36
C LEU A 269 -13.27 -23.81 10.57
N THR A 270 -12.80 -24.50 9.53
CA THR A 270 -12.38 -25.91 9.68
C THR A 270 -10.91 -25.93 10.07
N ASN A 271 -10.43 -27.01 10.69
CA ASN A 271 -9.02 -27.13 11.10
C ASN A 271 -8.02 -26.85 9.95
N LEU A 272 -8.36 -27.26 8.71
CA LEU A 272 -7.58 -26.89 7.53
C LEU A 272 -7.62 -25.39 7.21
N ALA A 273 -8.80 -24.76 7.31
CA ALA A 273 -8.94 -23.33 7.09
C ALA A 273 -8.15 -22.54 8.15
N GLU A 274 -8.11 -23.02 9.38
CA GLU A 274 -7.33 -22.43 10.46
C GLU A 274 -5.83 -22.53 10.24
N PHE A 275 -5.36 -23.71 9.82
CA PHE A 275 -3.96 -23.88 9.38
C PHE A 275 -3.58 -22.88 8.27
N LEU A 276 -4.46 -22.69 7.28
CA LEU A 276 -4.24 -21.74 6.19
C LEU A 276 -4.33 -20.27 6.63
N ALA A 277 -5.19 -19.96 7.61
CA ALA A 277 -5.36 -18.62 8.18
C ALA A 277 -4.28 -18.27 9.23
N GLY A 278 -3.56 -19.28 9.74
CA GLY A 278 -2.60 -19.12 10.83
C GLY A 278 -3.25 -18.98 12.22
N THR A 279 -4.50 -19.40 12.35
CA THR A 279 -5.28 -19.36 13.60
C THR A 279 -5.09 -20.64 14.42
N ASP A 280 -5.47 -20.58 15.70
CA ASP A 280 -5.33 -21.69 16.64
C ASP A 280 -6.61 -22.52 16.70
N PRO A 281 -6.61 -23.77 16.20
CA PRO A 281 -7.80 -24.63 16.12
C PRO A 281 -8.35 -25.11 17.46
N GLU A 282 -7.73 -24.74 18.59
CA GLU A 282 -8.32 -24.91 19.92
C GLU A 282 -8.93 -23.62 20.50
N ASN A 283 -8.84 -22.49 19.79
CA ASN A 283 -9.18 -21.17 20.29
C ASN A 283 -10.00 -20.35 19.28
N PRO A 284 -11.31 -20.15 19.53
CA PRO A 284 -12.25 -19.59 18.54
C PRO A 284 -12.09 -18.08 18.28
N ASP A 285 -11.02 -17.47 18.77
CA ASP A 285 -10.70 -16.03 18.76
C ASP A 285 -9.19 -15.93 19.04
N SER A 286 -8.40 -16.15 17.98
CA SER A 286 -6.96 -16.38 18.04
C SER A 286 -6.17 -15.17 18.53
N ASP A 287 -6.61 -13.97 18.19
CA ASP A 287 -5.97 -12.73 18.60
C ASP A 287 -6.61 -12.06 19.83
N GLN A 288 -7.72 -12.60 20.33
CA GLN A 288 -8.42 -12.23 21.57
C GLN A 288 -9.05 -10.84 21.52
N ASP A 289 -9.61 -10.52 20.37
CA ASP A 289 -10.22 -9.24 20.07
C ASP A 289 -11.73 -9.17 20.32
N GLY A 290 -12.37 -10.34 20.45
CA GLY A 290 -13.80 -10.49 20.63
C GLY A 290 -14.61 -10.82 19.37
N VAL A 291 -14.00 -11.00 18.20
CA VAL A 291 -14.57 -11.60 16.99
C VAL A 291 -14.00 -12.99 16.82
N PHE A 292 -14.83 -13.89 16.29
CA PHE A 292 -14.39 -15.26 16.05
C PHE A 292 -13.62 -15.35 14.75
N ASP A 293 -12.62 -16.22 14.67
CA ASP A 293 -11.71 -16.24 13.51
C ASP A 293 -12.47 -16.48 12.19
N GLY A 294 -13.54 -17.30 12.22
CA GLY A 294 -14.44 -17.53 11.09
C GLY A 294 -15.32 -16.34 10.66
N GLU A 295 -15.43 -15.30 11.48
CA GLU A 295 -16.13 -14.05 11.18
C GLU A 295 -15.17 -12.86 10.99
N ASP A 296 -13.90 -12.99 11.39
CA ASP A 296 -12.90 -11.92 11.36
C ASP A 296 -12.19 -11.82 9.99
N ILE A 297 -11.98 -10.57 9.55
CA ILE A 297 -11.19 -10.25 8.36
C ILE A 297 -9.68 -10.37 8.61
N ALA A 298 -9.26 -10.32 9.88
CA ALA A 298 -7.87 -10.31 10.29
C ALA A 298 -7.62 -11.14 11.57
N PRO A 299 -7.97 -12.45 11.57
CA PRO A 299 -8.09 -13.31 12.76
C PRO A 299 -6.81 -13.57 13.57
N THR A 300 -5.70 -12.95 13.20
CA THR A 300 -4.41 -13.07 13.89
C THR A 300 -3.86 -11.72 14.33
N ASN A 301 -4.63 -10.64 14.13
CA ASN A 301 -4.21 -9.29 14.38
C ASN A 301 -5.28 -8.50 15.14
N PRO A 302 -5.10 -8.32 16.47
CA PRO A 302 -6.12 -7.81 17.36
C PRO A 302 -6.42 -6.30 17.17
N GLU A 303 -5.81 -5.67 16.16
CA GLU A 303 -6.05 -4.28 15.78
C GLU A 303 -7.18 -4.09 14.76
N TYR A 304 -7.65 -5.13 14.07
CA TYR A 304 -8.59 -5.08 12.94
C TYR A 304 -9.97 -5.72 13.18
N THR A 305 -10.55 -5.44 14.33
CA THR A 305 -11.30 -6.48 15.04
C THR A 305 -12.79 -6.25 15.14
N ILE A 306 -13.22 -5.04 15.52
CA ILE A 306 -14.63 -4.67 15.57
C ILE A 306 -14.71 -3.22 15.13
N ASP A 307 -15.62 -2.92 14.21
CA ASP A 307 -16.01 -1.54 13.88
C ASP A 307 -17.50 -1.40 14.24
N SER A 308 -17.74 -1.08 15.50
CA SER A 308 -19.06 -1.11 16.12
C SER A 308 -20.01 -0.05 15.56
N ASP A 309 -19.49 1.01 14.93
CA ASP A 309 -20.27 2.08 14.32
C ASP A 309 -20.11 2.20 12.79
N ASN A 310 -19.30 1.33 12.20
CA ASN A 310 -19.05 1.17 10.77
C ASN A 310 -18.49 2.45 10.13
N ASP A 311 -17.55 3.11 10.80
CA ASP A 311 -16.89 4.32 10.33
C ASP A 311 -15.51 4.09 9.70
N GLY A 312 -15.03 2.84 9.70
CA GLY A 312 -13.75 2.44 9.16
C GLY A 312 -12.61 2.46 10.18
N LEU A 313 -12.85 2.91 11.42
CA LEU A 313 -11.91 2.78 12.52
C LEU A 313 -12.20 1.53 13.37
N PRO A 314 -11.17 0.76 13.74
CA PRO A 314 -11.37 -0.33 14.69
C PRO A 314 -11.58 0.17 16.12
N ASP A 315 -12.58 -0.37 16.82
CA ASP A 315 -12.94 -0.12 18.21
C ASP A 315 -11.70 -0.15 19.13
N HIS A 316 -10.78 -1.09 18.90
CA HIS A 316 -9.57 -1.22 19.69
C HIS A 316 -8.64 -0.01 19.53
N TRP A 317 -8.40 0.40 18.29
CA TRP A 317 -7.57 1.56 17.97
C TRP A 317 -8.19 2.84 18.54
N GLU A 318 -9.50 3.02 18.37
CA GLU A 318 -10.25 4.13 18.94
C GLU A 318 -10.13 4.18 20.46
N ASN A 319 -10.26 3.04 21.14
CA ASN A 319 -10.11 2.96 22.60
C ASN A 319 -8.70 3.34 23.07
N GLN A 320 -7.65 2.96 22.33
CA GLN A 320 -6.27 3.33 22.64
C GLN A 320 -6.01 4.83 22.45
N ASN A 321 -6.60 5.39 21.40
CA ASN A 321 -6.49 6.80 21.03
C ASN A 321 -7.57 7.69 21.67
N GLY A 322 -8.43 7.14 22.52
CA GLY A 322 -9.42 7.89 23.28
C GLY A 322 -10.56 8.48 22.45
N LEU A 323 -10.85 7.86 21.31
CA LEU A 323 -12.03 8.09 20.46
C LEU A 323 -13.24 7.30 20.98
N GLU A 324 -14.37 7.33 20.28
CA GLU A 324 -15.64 6.76 20.72
C GLU A 324 -16.14 5.59 19.82
N PRO A 325 -15.89 4.31 20.19
CA PRO A 325 -16.22 3.11 19.39
C PRO A 325 -17.70 2.81 19.10
N TRP A 326 -18.60 3.76 19.33
CA TRP A 326 -20.04 3.57 19.10
C TRP A 326 -20.63 4.76 18.37
N ARG A 327 -19.77 5.64 17.89
CA ARG A 327 -20.05 6.94 17.34
C ARG A 327 -19.00 7.19 16.26
N ASN A 328 -19.48 7.08 15.02
CA ASN A 328 -18.75 7.47 13.82
C ASN A 328 -18.06 8.84 14.00
N ASP A 329 -16.76 8.79 14.27
CA ASP A 329 -15.88 9.93 14.53
C ASP A 329 -14.58 9.87 13.72
N ALA A 330 -14.44 8.88 12.84
CA ALA A 330 -13.44 8.75 11.78
C ALA A 330 -13.10 10.06 11.05
N ILE A 331 -14.11 10.85 10.67
CA ILE A 331 -13.91 12.09 9.91
C ILE A 331 -13.62 13.33 10.78
N GLU A 332 -13.60 13.19 12.11
CA GLU A 332 -13.31 14.30 13.00
C GLU A 332 -11.80 14.57 13.08
N ASP A 333 -11.42 15.84 13.08
CA ASP A 333 -10.07 16.30 13.39
C ASP A 333 -10.05 16.73 14.87
N ARG A 334 -9.54 15.85 15.71
CA ARG A 334 -9.71 15.95 17.16
C ARG A 334 -8.74 16.94 17.80
N ASP A 335 -7.53 17.07 17.28
CA ASP A 335 -6.51 17.97 17.81
C ASP A 335 -6.35 19.27 17.00
N GLY A 336 -6.99 19.35 15.84
CA GLY A 336 -7.19 20.55 15.04
C GLY A 336 -6.04 20.86 14.10
N ASP A 337 -5.36 19.84 13.59
CA ASP A 337 -4.15 19.95 12.80
C ASP A 337 -4.35 19.81 11.28
N GLY A 338 -5.58 19.47 10.87
CA GLY A 338 -5.97 19.30 9.48
C GLY A 338 -6.03 17.87 8.99
N VAL A 339 -5.70 16.87 9.84
CA VAL A 339 -5.84 15.44 9.56
C VAL A 339 -7.01 14.87 10.36
N SER A 340 -7.89 14.09 9.73
CA SER A 340 -9.00 13.41 10.42
C SER A 340 -8.53 12.14 11.13
N ASN A 341 -9.24 11.69 12.17
CA ASN A 341 -8.90 10.47 12.92
C ASN A 341 -8.65 9.24 12.00
N ALA A 342 -9.41 9.10 10.91
CA ALA A 342 -9.22 8.05 9.90
C ALA A 342 -7.97 8.23 9.04
N GLU A 343 -7.65 9.46 8.65
CA GLU A 343 -6.39 9.77 7.97
C GLU A 343 -5.20 9.56 8.93
N GLU A 344 -5.35 9.90 10.20
CA GLU A 344 -4.32 9.66 11.22
C GLU A 344 -4.12 8.16 11.48
N TYR A 345 -5.19 7.38 11.49
CA TYR A 345 -5.12 5.92 11.50
C TYR A 345 -4.31 5.39 10.31
N ALA A 346 -4.53 5.94 9.11
CA ALA A 346 -3.83 5.56 7.89
C ALA A 346 -2.36 6.02 7.86
N LEU A 347 -2.07 7.21 8.39
CA LEU A 347 -0.73 7.81 8.45
C LEU A 347 0.08 7.33 9.65
N GLY A 348 -0.56 6.73 10.66
CA GLY A 348 0.06 6.33 11.93
C GLY A 348 0.36 7.51 12.86
N THR A 349 -0.21 8.68 12.60
CA THR A 349 -0.13 9.88 13.43
C THR A 349 -1.12 9.80 14.60
N ASN A 350 -1.06 10.76 15.51
CA ASN A 350 -1.77 10.68 16.79
C ASN A 350 -2.95 11.64 16.87
N PRO A 351 -4.21 11.15 16.94
CA PRO A 351 -5.44 11.97 16.97
C PRO A 351 -5.64 12.85 18.19
N ASN A 352 -4.64 12.96 19.05
CA ASN A 352 -4.64 13.85 20.19
C ASN A 352 -3.40 14.74 20.23
N HIS A 353 -2.56 14.71 19.20
CA HIS A 353 -1.30 15.43 19.14
C HIS A 353 -1.04 16.00 17.74
N PRO A 354 -1.21 17.32 17.56
CA PRO A 354 -1.29 17.96 16.23
C PRO A 354 0.06 18.11 15.50
N ASP A 355 1.10 17.39 15.94
CA ASP A 355 2.51 17.49 15.53
C ASP A 355 3.20 16.24 16.10
N SER A 356 2.92 15.09 15.49
CA SER A 356 3.20 13.75 16.04
C SER A 356 4.69 13.49 16.31
N ASP A 357 5.58 14.15 15.58
CA ASP A 357 7.04 13.98 15.71
C ASP A 357 7.76 15.14 16.44
N GLU A 358 7.02 16.18 16.84
CA GLU A 358 7.47 17.35 17.59
C GLU A 358 8.51 18.22 16.87
N ASP A 359 8.48 18.27 15.54
CA ASP A 359 9.42 19.06 14.73
C ASP A 359 8.97 20.51 14.51
N GLY A 360 7.69 20.78 14.76
CA GLY A 360 7.06 22.09 14.72
C GLY A 360 6.28 22.41 13.44
N VAL A 361 6.12 21.45 12.54
CA VAL A 361 5.08 21.42 11.50
C VAL A 361 3.90 20.56 11.99
N LEU A 362 2.68 20.89 11.57
CA LEU A 362 1.48 20.13 11.96
C LEU A 362 1.35 18.91 11.04
N ASP A 363 0.77 17.80 11.49
CA ASP A 363 0.76 16.57 10.66
C ASP A 363 0.05 16.79 9.32
N GLY A 364 -0.99 17.64 9.29
CA GLY A 364 -1.71 18.01 8.06
C GLY A 364 -0.96 18.96 7.11
N GLU A 365 0.14 19.57 7.56
CA GLU A 365 1.03 20.39 6.73
C GLU A 365 2.38 19.71 6.46
N ASP A 366 2.65 18.56 7.11
CA ASP A 366 3.96 17.91 7.11
C ASP A 366 4.10 16.87 5.98
N PHE A 367 5.24 16.92 5.28
CA PHE A 367 5.60 15.90 4.31
C PHE A 367 5.91 14.54 4.96
N ALA A 368 6.44 14.53 6.18
CA ALA A 368 6.83 13.34 6.89
C ALA A 368 6.45 13.41 8.39
N PRO A 369 5.13 13.37 8.72
CA PRO A 369 4.60 13.66 10.06
C PRO A 369 5.04 12.72 11.20
N LEU A 370 5.84 11.70 10.89
CA LEU A 370 6.41 10.75 11.86
C LEU A 370 7.94 10.83 11.94
N ASN A 371 8.56 11.76 11.22
CA ASN A 371 10.01 11.88 11.10
C ASN A 371 10.47 13.32 11.24
N PRO A 372 11.04 13.69 12.42
CA PRO A 372 11.30 15.08 12.78
C PRO A 372 12.53 15.70 12.08
N GLN A 373 13.00 15.05 11.01
CA GLN A 373 14.07 15.52 10.15
C GLN A 373 13.56 16.19 8.88
N TYR A 374 12.32 15.95 8.47
CA TYR A 374 11.79 16.32 7.16
C TYR A 374 10.42 16.95 7.34
N THR A 375 10.27 18.20 6.92
CA THR A 375 9.08 19.00 7.26
C THR A 375 8.17 19.30 6.06
N VAL A 376 8.75 19.41 4.86
CA VAL A 376 8.03 19.88 3.67
C VAL A 376 8.75 19.47 2.40
N ASP A 377 7.97 19.22 1.35
CA ASP A 377 8.39 19.06 -0.04
C ASP A 377 7.76 20.22 -0.84
N GLU A 378 8.57 21.22 -1.26
CA GLU A 378 8.03 22.47 -1.80
C GLU A 378 7.57 22.38 -3.27
N ASP A 379 8.01 21.37 -4.02
CA ASP A 379 7.62 21.18 -5.43
C ASP A 379 6.89 19.85 -5.74
N GLY A 380 6.70 19.02 -4.71
CA GLY A 380 5.88 17.83 -4.70
C GLY A 380 6.47 16.70 -5.53
N ASP A 381 7.78 16.50 -5.45
CA ASP A 381 8.53 15.49 -6.21
C ASP A 381 8.96 14.27 -5.37
N GLY A 382 8.64 14.30 -4.07
CA GLY A 382 8.96 13.24 -3.11
C GLY A 382 10.30 13.44 -2.39
N LEU A 383 10.98 14.56 -2.59
CA LEU A 383 12.17 14.93 -1.83
C LEU A 383 11.85 16.06 -0.83
N PRO A 384 12.15 15.89 0.47
CA PRO A 384 11.94 16.96 1.43
C PRO A 384 13.04 18.02 1.32
N ARG A 385 12.67 19.28 1.54
CA ARG A 385 13.56 20.44 1.51
C ARG A 385 14.85 20.22 2.27
N GLU A 386 14.80 19.65 3.49
CA GLU A 386 16.00 19.43 4.32
C GLU A 386 16.99 18.45 3.68
N TRP A 387 16.49 17.50 2.90
CA TRP A 387 17.31 16.53 2.17
C TRP A 387 17.92 17.17 0.93
N GLU A 388 17.13 17.93 0.18
CA GLU A 388 17.62 18.67 -0.98
C GLU A 388 18.64 19.73 -0.62
N GLU A 389 18.42 20.50 0.46
CA GLU A 389 19.39 21.47 0.97
C GLU A 389 20.71 20.79 1.38
N ARG A 390 20.65 19.54 1.87
CA ARG A 390 21.83 18.76 2.28
C ARG A 390 22.66 18.34 1.07
N TYR A 391 22.00 17.93 -0.02
CA TYR A 391 22.65 17.40 -1.22
C TYR A 391 22.73 18.38 -2.40
N TYR A 392 22.29 19.62 -2.20
CA TYR A 392 22.31 20.70 -3.19
C TYR A 392 21.39 20.47 -4.40
N LEU A 393 20.26 19.79 -4.18
CA LEU A 393 19.14 19.69 -5.11
C LEU A 393 18.24 20.94 -5.01
N ASN A 394 17.21 21.03 -5.83
CA ASN A 394 16.41 22.24 -6.02
C ASN A 394 14.91 22.00 -5.77
N ASP A 395 14.50 22.35 -4.54
CA ASP A 395 13.14 22.44 -3.95
C ASP A 395 12.12 23.32 -4.70
N HIS A 396 12.38 23.64 -5.96
CA HIS A 396 11.49 24.35 -6.89
C HIS A 396 11.52 23.74 -8.31
N PHE A 397 12.09 22.55 -8.48
CA PHE A 397 12.25 21.85 -9.74
C PHE A 397 12.13 20.31 -9.64
N ARG A 398 10.91 19.84 -9.44
CA ARG A 398 10.43 18.45 -9.55
C ARG A 398 11.18 17.41 -10.40
N ASP A 399 11.76 17.79 -11.54
CA ASP A 399 12.43 16.80 -12.40
C ASP A 399 13.82 16.39 -11.86
N ASP A 400 14.38 17.06 -10.85
CA ASP A 400 15.65 16.64 -10.24
C ASP A 400 15.53 15.48 -9.27
N ALA A 401 14.37 15.19 -8.67
CA ALA A 401 14.09 13.90 -8.03
C ALA A 401 14.39 12.69 -8.93
N TYR A 402 14.16 12.80 -10.24
CA TYR A 402 14.33 11.69 -11.20
C TYR A 402 15.70 11.66 -11.87
N GLN A 403 16.62 12.54 -11.47
CA GLN A 403 18.00 12.53 -11.98
C GLN A 403 18.86 11.51 -11.22
N ASP A 404 19.90 11.03 -11.89
CA ASP A 404 20.95 10.15 -11.37
C ASP A 404 22.24 10.99 -11.34
N ASP A 405 22.45 11.68 -10.21
CA ASP A 405 23.45 12.74 -10.09
C ASP A 405 24.88 12.21 -9.97
N ASP A 406 25.06 11.01 -9.44
CA ASP A 406 26.35 10.35 -9.27
C ASP A 406 26.64 9.23 -10.29
N GLY A 407 25.64 8.82 -11.06
CA GLY A 407 25.76 7.90 -12.19
C GLY A 407 25.76 6.43 -11.78
N ASP A 408 25.20 6.10 -10.63
CA ASP A 408 25.18 4.73 -10.10
C ASP A 408 23.93 3.92 -10.53
N GLN A 409 22.99 4.57 -11.23
CA GLN A 409 21.69 4.06 -11.70
C GLN A 409 20.54 4.07 -10.69
N LEU A 410 20.71 4.72 -9.54
CA LEU A 410 19.61 5.14 -8.69
C LEU A 410 19.22 6.59 -9.03
N THR A 411 17.93 6.89 -8.95
CA THR A 411 17.46 8.27 -9.00
C THR A 411 17.55 8.91 -7.62
N ASN A 412 17.68 10.23 -7.53
CA ASN A 412 17.75 10.95 -6.26
C ASN A 412 16.60 10.58 -5.30
N VAL A 413 15.36 10.45 -5.80
CA VAL A 413 14.22 9.99 -4.98
C VAL A 413 14.33 8.53 -4.51
N ARG A 414 14.96 7.67 -5.31
CA ARG A 414 15.22 6.27 -4.92
C ARG A 414 16.29 6.21 -3.84
N GLU A 415 17.28 7.08 -3.91
CA GLU A 415 18.33 7.19 -2.89
C GLU A 415 17.82 7.75 -1.57
N PHE A 416 16.93 8.73 -1.61
CA PHE A 416 16.20 9.19 -0.42
C PHE A 416 15.52 8.02 0.29
N THR A 417 14.85 7.15 -0.46
CA THR A 417 14.16 5.96 0.06
C THR A 417 15.13 4.95 0.68
N LEU A 418 16.33 4.79 0.10
CA LEU A 418 17.35 3.86 0.58
C LEU A 418 18.25 4.45 1.68
N GLY A 419 18.14 5.76 1.95
CA GLY A 419 19.01 6.48 2.86
C GLY A 419 20.44 6.68 2.32
N THR A 420 20.63 6.56 1.01
CA THR A 420 21.91 6.70 0.32
C THR A 420 22.18 8.16 -0.07
N ASN A 421 23.39 8.43 -0.53
CA ASN A 421 23.89 9.76 -0.81
C ASN A 421 23.91 10.01 -2.33
N PRO A 422 23.03 10.90 -2.84
CA PRO A 422 22.85 11.15 -4.27
C PRO A 422 23.97 11.86 -5.00
N GLN A 423 25.11 12.00 -4.34
CA GLN A 423 26.32 12.60 -4.87
C GLN A 423 27.49 11.62 -4.76
N ALA A 424 27.24 10.36 -4.40
CA ALA A 424 28.25 9.36 -4.14
C ALA A 424 27.75 7.97 -4.52
N PHE A 425 28.24 7.49 -5.68
CA PHE A 425 27.91 6.18 -6.25
C PHE A 425 28.09 4.96 -5.33
N ASP A 426 28.72 5.15 -4.18
CA ASP A 426 29.04 4.18 -3.13
C ASP A 426 29.02 4.98 -1.81
N THR A 427 27.87 4.95 -1.15
CA THR A 427 27.57 5.82 0.00
C THR A 427 28.47 5.52 1.19
N ASP A 428 28.71 4.25 1.47
CA ASP A 428 29.46 3.80 2.65
C ASP A 428 30.95 3.54 2.39
N ASN A 429 31.35 3.63 1.11
CA ASN A 429 32.71 3.51 0.59
C ASN A 429 33.34 2.13 0.80
N ASP A 430 32.56 1.07 0.72
CA ASP A 430 33.08 -0.29 0.84
C ASP A 430 33.40 -0.99 -0.49
N GLY A 431 33.03 -0.36 -1.60
CA GLY A 431 33.45 -0.72 -2.95
C GLY A 431 32.36 -1.36 -3.82
N VAL A 432 31.11 -1.41 -3.35
CA VAL A 432 29.94 -1.76 -4.16
C VAL A 432 29.08 -0.52 -4.34
N ASN A 433 28.44 -0.40 -5.50
CA ASN A 433 27.60 0.75 -5.77
C ASN A 433 26.25 0.59 -5.07
N ASP A 434 25.61 1.70 -4.71
CA ASP A 434 24.36 1.66 -3.94
C ASP A 434 23.24 0.91 -4.70
N SER A 435 23.19 1.00 -6.03
CA SER A 435 22.26 0.21 -6.87
C SER A 435 22.48 -1.31 -6.86
N GLU A 436 23.67 -1.77 -6.49
CA GLU A 436 24.07 -3.20 -6.47
C GLU A 436 24.25 -3.74 -5.04
N ASP A 437 24.06 -2.91 -4.01
CA ASP A 437 24.33 -3.23 -2.62
C ASP A 437 23.02 -3.49 -1.84
N SER A 438 22.98 -4.62 -1.14
CA SER A 438 21.88 -5.00 -0.25
C SER A 438 21.88 -4.21 1.06
N TRP A 439 23.02 -3.59 1.42
CA TRP A 439 23.20 -2.75 2.60
C TRP A 439 24.00 -1.48 2.30
N PRO A 440 23.50 -0.59 1.41
CA PRO A 440 24.25 0.54 0.83
C PRO A 440 24.66 1.66 1.82
N THR A 441 24.42 1.47 3.11
CA THR A 441 24.77 2.43 4.17
C THR A 441 25.63 1.80 5.28
N ASP A 442 25.97 0.52 5.18
CA ASP A 442 26.79 -0.21 6.17
C ASP A 442 28.01 -0.83 5.50
N ALA A 443 29.13 -0.09 5.52
CA ALA A 443 30.41 -0.46 4.92
C ALA A 443 31.06 -1.77 5.43
N THR A 444 30.41 -2.44 6.37
CA THR A 444 30.76 -3.76 6.87
C THR A 444 30.02 -4.89 6.14
N ARG A 445 29.14 -4.55 5.19
CA ARG A 445 28.20 -5.42 4.51
C ARG A 445 28.20 -5.18 2.99
N ASP A 446 29.38 -5.34 2.39
CA ASP A 446 29.67 -4.90 1.02
C ASP A 446 28.80 -5.52 -0.07
N ARG A 447 28.60 -6.82 0.01
CA ARG A 447 27.95 -7.61 -1.02
C ARG A 447 27.61 -8.94 -0.41
N ASP A 448 26.55 -9.56 -0.84
CA ASP A 448 26.26 -10.96 -0.56
C ASP A 448 26.15 -11.62 -1.93
N SER A 449 27.28 -12.07 -2.48
CA SER A 449 27.31 -12.49 -3.90
C SER A 449 26.63 -13.83 -4.14
N ASP A 450 26.22 -14.54 -3.10
CA ASP A 450 25.48 -15.79 -3.15
C ASP A 450 24.12 -15.74 -2.43
N ASN A 451 23.73 -14.58 -1.91
CA ASN A 451 22.45 -14.27 -1.27
C ASN A 451 22.14 -15.16 -0.06
N ASP A 452 23.15 -15.55 0.72
CA ASP A 452 22.99 -16.44 1.89
C ASP A 452 22.81 -15.68 3.21
N GLY A 453 22.81 -14.35 3.16
CA GLY A 453 22.68 -13.45 4.30
C GLY A 453 24.00 -13.17 5.01
N LEU A 454 25.13 -13.67 4.53
CA LEU A 454 26.47 -13.31 4.97
C LEU A 454 27.15 -12.36 3.97
N PRO A 455 27.75 -11.26 4.43
CA PRO A 455 28.51 -10.41 3.53
C PRO A 455 29.84 -11.05 3.07
N ASP A 456 30.15 -10.92 1.79
CA ASP A 456 31.37 -11.26 1.08
C ASP A 456 32.67 -10.98 1.89
N ARG A 457 32.76 -9.82 2.53
CA ARG A 457 33.93 -9.42 3.33
C ARG A 457 33.99 -10.17 4.65
N TRP A 458 32.84 -10.42 5.26
CA TRP A 458 32.75 -11.26 6.44
C TRP A 458 33.29 -12.65 6.10
N GLU A 459 32.79 -13.25 5.02
CA GLU A 459 33.21 -14.59 4.61
C GLU A 459 34.71 -14.65 4.30
N ARG A 460 35.23 -13.71 3.52
CA ARG A 460 36.68 -13.60 3.27
C ARG A 460 37.50 -13.45 4.56
N THR A 461 36.98 -12.76 5.57
CA THR A 461 37.64 -12.55 6.86
C THR A 461 37.69 -13.84 7.69
N TYR A 462 36.65 -14.66 7.58
CA TYR A 462 36.50 -15.91 8.33
C TYR A 462 36.83 -17.17 7.51
N LEU A 463 37.32 -17.00 6.28
CA LEU A 463 37.72 -18.07 5.34
C LEU A 463 36.55 -18.93 4.85
N TYR A 464 35.39 -18.29 4.70
CA TYR A 464 34.22 -18.78 3.98
C TYR A 464 34.28 -18.28 2.52
N ASP A 465 33.51 -18.90 1.63
CA ASP A 465 33.56 -18.69 0.19
C ASP A 465 32.39 -17.81 -0.27
N PRO A 466 32.63 -16.54 -0.66
CA PRO A 466 31.59 -15.56 -1.02
C PRO A 466 30.66 -15.87 -2.18
N HIS A 467 30.72 -17.07 -2.71
CA HIS A 467 29.97 -17.53 -3.87
C HIS A 467 29.36 -18.91 -3.60
N ALA A 468 29.25 -19.29 -2.34
CA ALA A 468 28.90 -20.60 -1.83
C ALA A 468 27.89 -20.51 -0.67
N ALA A 469 26.63 -20.21 -1.01
CA ALA A 469 25.53 -20.00 -0.08
C ALA A 469 25.29 -21.11 0.98
N TRP A 470 25.84 -22.30 0.78
CA TRP A 470 25.72 -23.42 1.71
C TRP A 470 26.59 -23.26 2.96
N ASP A 471 27.51 -22.30 3.00
CA ASP A 471 28.46 -22.18 4.11
C ASP A 471 27.95 -21.30 5.27
N ALA A 472 26.93 -20.47 5.06
CA ALA A 472 26.16 -19.79 6.10
C ALA A 472 25.46 -20.73 7.11
N ASP A 473 25.09 -21.93 6.67
CA ASP A 473 24.42 -22.92 7.51
C ASP A 473 25.37 -23.87 8.24
N GLU A 474 26.69 -23.68 8.12
CA GLU A 474 27.66 -24.54 8.80
C GLU A 474 27.76 -24.25 10.32
N ASP A 475 27.17 -25.12 11.14
CA ASP A 475 27.46 -25.19 12.59
C ASP A 475 28.82 -25.89 12.86
N ARG A 476 29.92 -25.20 12.53
CA ARG A 476 31.29 -25.76 12.67
C ARG A 476 31.70 -26.07 14.11
N ASP A 477 31.07 -25.45 15.11
CA ASP A 477 31.41 -25.69 16.51
C ASP A 477 30.39 -26.52 17.29
N GLN A 478 29.37 -27.02 16.59
CA GLN A 478 28.40 -28.04 17.02
C GLN A 478 27.60 -27.61 18.26
N ASP A 479 27.25 -26.33 18.34
CA ASP A 479 26.46 -25.81 19.45
C ASP A 479 24.95 -25.76 19.16
N GLY A 480 24.54 -26.15 17.95
CA GLY A 480 23.16 -26.21 17.50
C GLY A 480 22.63 -24.91 16.90
N LEU A 481 23.49 -23.92 16.65
CA LEU A 481 23.14 -22.68 15.95
C LEU A 481 23.99 -22.53 14.70
N THR A 482 23.35 -22.28 13.55
CA THR A 482 24.03 -21.91 12.31
C THR A 482 24.71 -20.55 12.44
N ILE A 483 25.60 -20.22 11.49
CA ILE A 483 26.34 -18.95 11.52
C ILE A 483 25.37 -17.76 11.44
N LEU A 484 24.33 -17.90 10.61
CA LEU A 484 23.24 -16.94 10.46
C LEU A 484 22.49 -16.72 11.80
N LEU A 485 22.10 -17.80 12.47
CA LEU A 485 21.38 -17.74 13.76
C LEU A 485 22.22 -17.17 14.91
N ARG A 486 23.55 -17.23 14.81
CA ARG A 486 24.47 -16.61 15.79
C ARG A 486 24.58 -15.10 15.66
N ASN A 487 24.33 -14.57 14.46
CA ASN A 487 24.50 -13.17 14.16
C ASN A 487 23.19 -12.59 13.63
N THR A 488 22.18 -12.63 14.50
CA THR A 488 20.84 -12.03 14.30
C THR A 488 20.85 -10.52 14.01
N ASN A 489 22.02 -9.88 13.93
CA ASN A 489 22.15 -8.51 13.48
C ASN A 489 22.31 -8.40 11.96
N TRP A 490 22.60 -9.50 11.24
CA TRP A 490 22.86 -9.49 9.79
C TRP A 490 21.63 -9.69 8.92
N ALA A 491 20.52 -10.15 9.51
CA ALA A 491 19.23 -10.02 8.88
C ALA A 491 19.01 -8.53 8.55
N PRO A 492 18.62 -8.17 7.31
CA PRO A 492 18.23 -6.81 7.01
C PRO A 492 17.15 -6.41 8.03
N ALA A 493 17.31 -5.25 8.65
CA ALA A 493 16.16 -4.57 9.18
C ALA A 493 15.28 -4.31 7.95
N GLN A 494 14.30 -5.17 7.73
CA GLN A 494 13.11 -4.78 6.99
C GLN A 494 12.64 -3.53 7.72
N ILE A 495 12.96 -2.36 7.17
CA ILE A 495 12.17 -1.19 7.44
C ILE A 495 10.82 -1.59 6.85
N VAL A 496 9.98 -2.15 7.71
CA VAL A 496 8.55 -2.22 7.50
C VAL A 496 8.10 -0.76 7.55
N TRP A 497 8.32 -0.04 6.45
CA TRP A 497 7.22 0.76 5.95
C TRP A 497 6.19 -0.30 5.61
N THR A 498 5.14 -0.40 6.41
CA THR A 498 3.88 -0.91 5.87
C THR A 498 3.66 -0.08 4.61
N PRO A 499 3.78 -0.65 3.40
CA PRO A 499 3.18 0.05 2.28
C PRO A 499 1.72 0.19 2.67
N ILE A 500 1.17 1.40 2.57
CA ILE A 500 -0.27 1.57 2.45
C ILE A 500 -0.66 0.60 1.34
N LYS A 501 -1.24 -0.54 1.72
CA LYS A 501 -1.82 -1.47 0.77
C LYS A 501 -2.95 -0.66 0.16
N MET A 502 -2.74 -0.17 -1.07
CA MET A 502 -3.85 0.00 -1.97
C MET A 502 -4.47 -1.38 -2.16
N VAL A 503 -5.46 -1.68 -1.31
CA VAL A 503 -6.35 -2.81 -1.48
C VAL A 503 -7.11 -2.53 -2.77
N ARG A 504 -6.73 -3.22 -3.85
CA ARG A 504 -7.61 -3.34 -5.02
C ARG A 504 -8.90 -4.02 -4.54
N PRO A 505 -10.09 -3.48 -4.86
CA PRO A 505 -11.33 -4.19 -4.64
C PRO A 505 -11.43 -5.36 -5.62
N THR A 506 -11.27 -6.60 -5.14
CA THR A 506 -11.63 -7.78 -5.93
C THR A 506 -13.15 -7.93 -5.93
N VAL A 507 -13.78 -7.33 -6.96
CA VAL A 507 -15.09 -7.79 -7.44
C VAL A 507 -14.87 -8.85 -8.51
N LYS A 508 -15.29 -10.09 -8.25
CA LYS A 508 -16.04 -10.93 -9.21
C LYS A 508 -16.69 -12.07 -8.44
N MET A 509 -17.98 -11.93 -8.16
CA MET A 509 -19.08 -12.49 -8.97
C MET A 509 -19.00 -14.01 -9.14
N LEU A 510 -19.89 -14.67 -8.39
CA LEU A 510 -20.44 -15.99 -8.68
C LEU A 510 -20.73 -16.17 -10.19
N SER A 511 -20.31 -17.31 -10.76
CA SER A 511 -21.27 -18.32 -11.23
C SER A 511 -20.59 -19.59 -11.79
N HIS A 512 -20.56 -20.68 -11.02
CA HIS A 512 -21.26 -21.97 -11.30
C HIS A 512 -20.86 -23.06 -10.32
#